data_AF-A0A2L2Z312-F1
#
_entry.id   AF-A0A2L2Z312-F1
#
_cell.length_a   1.000
_cell.length_b   1.000
_cell.length_c   1.000
_cell.angle_alpha   90.00
_cell.angle_beta   90.00
_cell.angle_gamma   90.00
#
_symmetry.space_group_name_H-M   'P 1'
#
loop_
_entity.id
_entity.type
_entity.pdbx_description
1 polymer ?
#
loop_
_entity_poly.entity_id
_entity_poly.type
_entity_poly.pdbx_seq_one_letter_code
_entity_poly.pdbx_strand_id
1 'polypeptide(L)'
;REHQDWFMDQWEKVAWSDESRFVIHHANGHVRICRLPGEQLLPQCTEGHTQDGGGGIILWGTSSWESLGPVVMVEQTMKITGYLGI
;
A
#
# COMPACT_ATOMS: atom_id res chain seq x y z
N ARG A 1 2.85 23.68 -13.31
CA ARG A 1 3.65 24.81 -13.84
C ARG A 1 4.36 25.57 -12.72
N GLU A 2 3.72 25.83 -11.57
CA GLU A 2 4.32 26.61 -10.47
C GLU A 2 5.61 26.02 -9.87
N HIS A 3 5.76 24.70 -9.81
CA HIS A 3 6.96 24.05 -9.23
C HIS A 3 7.84 23.36 -10.29
N GLN A 4 7.60 23.66 -11.58
CA GLN A 4 8.28 22.98 -12.69
C GLN A 4 9.77 23.31 -12.77
N ASP A 5 10.13 24.56 -12.44
CA ASP A 5 11.50 25.07 -12.51
C ASP A 5 12.14 25.17 -11.11
N TRP A 6 11.65 24.39 -10.15
CA TRP A 6 12.22 24.38 -8.81
C TRP A 6 13.60 23.75 -8.78
N PHE A 7 14.53 24.44 -8.12
CA PHE A 7 15.87 23.95 -7.84
C PHE A 7 15.87 23.01 -6.64
N MET A 8 16.95 22.24 -6.47
CA MET A 8 17.06 21.22 -5.42
C MET A 8 16.85 21.80 -4.01
N ASP A 9 17.38 22.98 -3.73
CA ASP A 9 17.24 23.66 -2.42
C ASP A 9 15.79 24.04 -2.09
N GLN A 10 14.91 24.09 -3.09
CA GLN A 10 13.47 24.30 -2.91
C GLN A 10 12.78 22.96 -2.62
N TRP A 11 13.17 21.88 -3.30
CA TRP A 11 12.68 20.54 -3.02
C TRP A 11 13.11 20.02 -1.64
N GLU A 12 14.30 20.39 -1.17
CA GLU A 12 14.82 20.03 0.16
C GLU A 12 13.92 20.55 1.30
N LYS A 13 13.20 21.65 1.06
CA LYS A 13 12.30 22.27 2.05
C LYS A 13 10.89 21.66 2.04
N VAL A 14 10.60 20.72 1.14
CA VAL A 14 9.29 20.10 1.02
C VAL A 14 9.16 18.93 1.99
N ALA A 15 8.08 18.95 2.77
CA ALA A 15 7.59 17.78 3.47
C ALA A 15 6.53 17.08 2.60
N TRP A 16 6.69 15.79 2.43
CA TRP A 16 5.78 14.89 1.72
C TRP A 16 4.96 14.13 2.75
N SER A 17 3.70 13.86 2.43
CA SER A 17 2.84 12.98 3.22
C SER A 17 1.98 12.17 2.29
N ASP A 18 1.75 10.90 2.61
CA ASP A 18 0.85 10.05 1.84
C ASP A 18 0.22 8.96 2.72
N GLU A 19 -0.81 8.33 2.18
CA GLU A 19 -1.46 7.16 2.74
C GLU A 19 -1.23 5.94 1.86
N SER A 20 -0.65 4.89 2.45
CA SER A 20 -0.43 3.65 1.75
C SER A 20 -1.11 2.48 2.44
N ARG A 21 -1.74 1.62 1.65
CA ARG A 21 -2.39 0.40 2.13
C ARG A 21 -1.45 -0.78 1.99
N PHE A 22 -1.16 -1.44 3.10
CA PHE A 22 -0.38 -2.67 3.17
C PHE A 22 -1.32 -3.85 3.40
N VAL A 23 -1.33 -4.81 2.49
CA VAL A 23 -2.14 -6.03 2.58
C VAL A 23 -1.29 -7.19 3.11
N ILE A 24 -1.81 -7.91 4.11
CA ILE A 24 -1.06 -8.98 4.79
C ILE A 24 -1.08 -10.26 3.96
N HIS A 25 -2.19 -10.54 3.28
CA HIS A 25 -2.28 -11.64 2.32
C HIS A 25 -2.40 -11.07 0.91
N HIS A 26 -1.31 -11.16 0.16
CA HIS A 26 -1.30 -10.87 -1.26
C HIS A 26 -2.16 -11.90 -2.00
N ALA A 27 -3.38 -11.54 -2.40
CA ALA A 27 -4.21 -12.36 -3.28
C ALA A 27 -3.85 -12.19 -4.77
N ASN A 28 -2.99 -11.21 -5.11
CA ASN A 28 -2.75 -10.81 -6.50
C ASN A 28 -1.52 -11.48 -7.14
N GLY A 29 -1.04 -12.58 -6.57
CA GLY A 29 -0.06 -13.43 -7.23
C GLY A 29 -0.77 -14.54 -7.98
N HIS A 30 -0.88 -14.46 -9.30
CA HIS A 30 -1.25 -15.66 -10.06
C HIS A 30 -0.13 -16.68 -9.95
N VAL A 31 -0.33 -17.74 -9.17
CA VAL A 31 0.59 -18.87 -9.16
C VAL A 31 0.48 -19.58 -10.50
N ARG A 32 1.60 -19.65 -11.23
CA ARG A 32 1.69 -20.40 -12.47
C ARG A 32 1.88 -21.88 -12.14
N ILE A 33 0.97 -22.72 -12.62
CA ILE A 33 0.98 -24.17 -12.40
C ILE A 33 0.90 -24.86 -13.76
N CYS A 34 1.75 -25.86 -14.01
CA CYS A 34 1.66 -26.75 -15.17
C CYS A 34 0.85 -27.98 -14.78
N ARG A 35 -0.14 -28.37 -15.60
CA ARG A 35 -1.03 -29.52 -15.33
C ARG A 35 -1.52 -30.17 -16.61
N LEU A 36 -1.94 -31.43 -16.52
CA LEU A 36 -2.53 -32.20 -17.62
C LEU A 36 -4.03 -31.90 -17.78
N PRO A 37 -4.64 -32.22 -18.94
CA PRO A 37 -6.09 -32.15 -19.11
C PRO A 37 -6.82 -32.98 -18.05
N GLY A 38 -7.76 -32.36 -17.33
CA GLY A 38 -8.55 -33.01 -16.26
C GLY A 38 -8.06 -32.74 -14.83
N GLU A 39 -6.85 -32.21 -14.64
CA GLU A 39 -6.28 -31.95 -13.30
C GLU A 39 -6.68 -30.58 -12.71
N GLN A 40 -7.53 -29.82 -13.40
CA GLN A 40 -7.86 -28.42 -13.04
C GLN A 40 -8.45 -28.25 -11.64
N LEU A 41 -9.14 -29.27 -11.12
CA LEU A 41 -9.83 -29.21 -9.83
C LEU A 41 -9.05 -29.93 -8.71
N LEU A 42 -7.84 -30.43 -8.99
CA LEU A 42 -7.03 -31.02 -7.94
C LEU A 42 -6.66 -29.94 -6.91
N PRO A 43 -6.66 -30.25 -5.60
CA PRO A 43 -6.30 -29.29 -4.55
C PRO A 43 -4.92 -28.66 -4.74
N GLN A 44 -3.98 -29.37 -5.36
CA GLN A 44 -2.64 -28.86 -5.71
C GLN A 44 -2.62 -27.94 -6.94
N CYS A 45 -3.73 -27.85 -7.68
CA CYS A 45 -3.92 -27.06 -8.90
C CYS A 45 -4.91 -25.91 -8.70
N THR A 46 -5.42 -25.72 -7.49
CA THR A 46 -6.34 -24.67 -7.10
C THR A 46 -5.79 -23.93 -5.88
N GLU A 47 -5.78 -22.60 -5.94
CA GLU A 47 -5.59 -21.78 -4.75
C GLU A 47 -6.94 -21.18 -4.37
N GLY A 48 -7.29 -21.30 -3.09
CA GLY A 48 -8.46 -20.64 -2.53
C GLY A 48 -8.24 -19.13 -2.51
N HIS A 49 -9.18 -18.38 -3.08
CA HIS A 49 -9.21 -16.93 -2.96
C HIS A 49 -10.04 -16.55 -1.73
N THR A 50 -9.39 -16.01 -0.70
CA THR A 50 -10.04 -15.43 0.47
C THR A 50 -10.72 -14.11 0.05
N GLN A 51 -12.06 -14.08 0.06
CA GLN A 51 -12.89 -12.98 -0.46
C GLN A 51 -12.63 -11.63 0.25
N ASP A 52 -12.11 -11.70 1.47
CA ASP A 52 -11.79 -10.62 2.39
C ASP A 52 -10.30 -10.19 2.34
N GLY A 53 -9.60 -10.45 1.23
CA GLY A 53 -8.31 -9.79 0.93
C GLY A 53 -7.23 -9.86 2.03
N GLY A 54 -7.36 -10.81 2.95
CA GLY A 54 -6.47 -11.01 4.10
C GLY A 54 -6.43 -9.91 5.16
N GLY A 55 -7.29 -8.89 5.06
CA GLY A 55 -7.09 -7.67 5.82
C GLY A 55 -5.83 -6.89 5.41
N GLY A 56 -5.82 -5.60 5.75
CA GLY A 56 -4.69 -4.72 5.48
C GLY A 56 -4.74 -3.51 6.41
N ILE A 57 -3.57 -2.93 6.65
CA ILE A 57 -3.45 -1.71 7.43
C ILE A 57 -3.26 -0.53 6.48
N ILE A 58 -3.82 0.62 6.83
CA ILE A 58 -3.48 1.89 6.18
C ILE A 58 -2.46 2.57 7.09
N LEU A 59 -1.35 3.01 6.51
CA LEU A 59 -0.37 3.85 7.18
C LEU A 59 -0.44 5.23 6.55
N TRP A 60 -0.60 6.25 7.40
CA TRP A 60 -0.27 7.62 7.03
C TRP A 60 1.16 7.89 7.46
N GLY A 61 1.96 8.52 6.62
CA GLY A 61 3.32 8.88 6.99
C GLY A 61 3.80 10.13 6.31
N THR A 62 4.84 10.75 6.88
CA THR A 62 5.52 11.89 6.26
C THR A 62 7.00 11.63 6.07
N SER A 63 7.57 12.29 5.07
CA SER A 63 9.01 12.32 4.86
C SER A 63 9.43 13.71 4.39
N SER A 64 10.67 14.07 4.69
CA SER A 64 11.34 15.19 4.08
C SER A 64 12.64 14.70 3.44
N TRP A 65 13.37 15.62 2.83
CA TRP A 65 14.71 15.33 2.32
C TRP A 65 15.67 14.82 3.40
N GLU A 66 15.60 15.40 4.59
CA GLU A 66 16.55 15.14 5.68
C GLU A 66 16.17 13.93 6.54
N SER A 67 14.87 13.60 6.64
CA SER A 67 14.43 12.58 7.60
C SER A 67 13.06 11.99 7.28
N LEU A 68 12.80 10.82 7.86
CA LEU A 68 11.45 10.28 7.96
C LEU A 68 10.72 10.95 9.11
N GLY A 69 9.49 11.37 8.85
CA GLY A 69 8.58 11.89 9.86
C GLY A 69 7.74 10.78 10.51
N PRO A 70 6.70 11.14 11.27
CA PRO A 70 5.84 10.18 11.94
C PRO A 70 5.16 9.23 10.94
N VAL A 71 4.95 7.99 11.39
CA VAL A 71 4.12 6.98 10.72
C VAL A 71 3.03 6.58 11.69
N VAL A 72 1.78 6.72 11.27
CA VAL A 72 0.59 6.47 12.09
C VAL A 72 -0.25 5.40 11.40
N MET A 73 -0.63 4.38 12.17
CA MET A 73 -1.59 3.39 11.71
C MET A 73 -2.99 3.99 11.75
N VAL A 74 -3.69 3.92 10.62
CA VAL A 74 -5.07 4.39 10.47
C VAL A 74 -5.99 3.18 10.49
N GLU A 75 -6.95 3.17 11.41
CA GLU A 75 -7.95 2.12 11.47
C GLU A 75 -8.94 2.24 10.28
N GLN A 76 -8.81 1.30 9.34
CA GLN A 76 -9.69 1.04 8.19
C GLN A 76 -9.75 2.13 7.11
N THR A 77 -10.20 3.33 7.42
CA THR A 77 -10.43 4.41 6.44
C THR A 77 -10.13 5.76 7.07
N MET A 78 -9.22 6.52 6.45
CA MET A 78 -8.96 7.88 6.88
C MET A 78 -10.19 8.75 6.69
N LYS A 79 -10.59 9.45 7.76
CA LYS A 79 -11.64 10.48 7.72
C LYS A 79 -11.00 11.83 7.97
N ILE A 80 -11.66 12.91 7.56
CA ILE A 80 -11.21 14.30 7.83
C ILE A 80 -10.83 14.52 9.30
N THR A 81 -11.60 13.95 10.23
CA THR A 81 -11.32 14.05 11.68
C THR A 81 -10.07 13.31 12.10
N GLY A 82 -9.68 12.26 11.37
CA GLY A 82 -8.45 11.51 11.61
C GLY A 82 -7.20 12.36 11.35
N TYR A 83 -7.19 13.16 10.29
CA TYR A 83 -6.08 14.08 10.00
C TYR A 83 -5.87 15.15 11.06
N LEU A 84 -6.93 15.61 11.73
CA LEU A 84 -6.82 16.64 12.77
C LEU A 84 -6.18 16.11 14.06
N GLY A 85 -6.12 14.80 14.23
CA GLY A 85 -5.53 14.13 15.39
C GLY A 85 -4.12 13.60 15.17
N ILE A 86 -3.55 13.83 13.99
CA ILE A 86 -2.17 13.48 13.61
C ILE A 86 -1.33 14.76 13.63
#